data_AF-A0A970TZL2-F1
#
_entry.id   AF-A0A970TZL2-F1
#
_cell.length_a   1.000
_cell.length_b   1.000
_cell.length_c   1.000
_cell.angle_alpha   90.00
_cell.angle_beta   90.00
_cell.angle_gamma   90.00
#
_symmetry.space_group_name_H-M   'P 1'
#
loop_
_entity.id
_entity.type
_entity.pdbx_description
1 polymer ?
#
loop_
_entity_poly.entity_id
_entity_poly.type
_entity_poly.pdbx_seq_one_letter_code
_entity_poly.pdbx_strand_id
1 'polypeptide(L)'
;MLQPILLTVKDSYQAWWDGTNTDAVIWCRYNTGTASGKTGNAFRKDWMTESPGWTLAQAVERVFQGGDFAAVDEALDYVEAAHADTGYAGDGFPSYFFNLGAGCAAAMISQFFQYYNNTVWFERDEPLDWNQILSFDPASPNPYWELVVKTAQRVAARFQGRFVVSNLDLGGNLDILASLRRSGQLLYDVMDEPEKVKLACERIWQVWQEMHAAIDRIVLPANGGFSTSWMSILSPDTYYPSHCVISAMLSPGMFDAFVVPYVSRDMALFRKGLYHLDGPGELVHLDLLCTIPNLHAIQWVPGPAIGFLDDVSFALYRRIIEKGKK
;
A
#
# COMPACT_ATOMS: atom_id res chain seq x y z
N MET A 1 -23.79 7.22 6.30
CA MET A 1 -23.94 5.76 6.13
C MET A 1 -22.76 5.02 6.74
N LEU A 2 -21.53 5.53 6.61
CA LEU A 2 -20.31 4.88 7.10
C LEU A 2 -20.28 4.68 8.63
N GLN A 3 -20.59 5.72 9.42
CA GLN A 3 -20.42 5.67 10.88
C GLN A 3 -21.20 4.53 11.58
N PRO A 4 -22.48 4.25 11.26
CA PRO A 4 -23.17 3.06 11.77
C PRO A 4 -22.46 1.74 11.45
N ILE A 5 -21.92 1.57 10.23
CA ILE A 5 -21.20 0.36 9.82
C ILE A 5 -19.88 0.23 10.59
N LEU A 6 -19.16 1.33 10.78
CA LEU A 6 -17.92 1.31 11.57
C LEU A 6 -18.21 0.93 13.02
N LEU A 7 -19.32 1.38 13.60
CA LEU A 7 -19.71 0.99 14.95
C LEU A 7 -20.02 -0.51 15.09
N THR A 8 -20.40 -1.20 14.01
CA THR A 8 -20.67 -2.65 14.06
C THR A 8 -19.42 -3.51 13.90
N VAL A 9 -18.40 -3.04 13.16
CA VAL A 9 -17.22 -3.86 12.82
C VAL A 9 -15.96 -3.47 13.61
N LYS A 10 -15.90 -2.24 14.16
CA LYS A 10 -14.70 -1.74 14.85
C LYS A 10 -14.25 -2.63 16.01
N ASP A 11 -15.20 -3.24 16.73
CA ASP A 11 -14.89 -4.04 17.92
C ASP A 11 -14.26 -5.37 17.51
N SER A 12 -14.71 -5.96 16.39
CA SER A 12 -14.08 -7.15 15.78
C SER A 12 -12.64 -6.87 15.37
N TYR A 13 -12.40 -5.75 14.67
CA TYR A 13 -11.05 -5.37 14.26
C TYR A 13 -10.16 -5.01 15.45
N GLN A 14 -10.69 -4.30 16.46
CA GLN A 14 -9.96 -4.01 17.69
C GLN A 14 -9.54 -5.30 18.40
N ALA A 15 -10.48 -6.25 18.59
CA ALA A 15 -10.19 -7.53 19.19
C ALA A 15 -9.18 -8.34 18.37
N TRP A 16 -9.23 -8.24 17.04
CA TRP A 16 -8.23 -8.85 16.16
C TRP A 16 -6.86 -8.23 16.34
N TRP A 17 -6.75 -6.91 16.38
CA TRP A 17 -5.48 -6.24 16.64
C TRP A 17 -4.93 -6.54 18.04
N ASP A 18 -5.80 -6.70 19.04
CA ASP A 18 -5.42 -6.92 20.44
C ASP A 18 -5.14 -8.40 20.77
N GLY A 19 -5.36 -9.32 19.83
CA GLY A 19 -5.15 -10.74 20.10
C GLY A 19 -6.30 -11.43 20.85
N THR A 20 -7.44 -10.76 21.04
CA THR A 20 -8.54 -11.24 21.91
C THR A 20 -9.76 -11.75 21.16
N ASN A 21 -9.77 -11.71 19.82
CA ASN A 21 -10.87 -12.22 19.02
C ASN A 21 -11.02 -13.75 19.18
N THR A 22 -12.26 -14.21 19.37
CA THR A 22 -12.61 -15.64 19.36
C THR A 22 -12.96 -16.15 17.97
N ASP A 23 -13.37 -15.24 17.09
CA ASP A 23 -13.85 -15.51 15.74
C ASP A 23 -12.97 -14.81 14.70
N ALA A 24 -12.96 -15.33 13.48
CA ALA A 24 -12.23 -14.71 12.38
C ALA A 24 -12.91 -13.40 11.96
N VAL A 25 -12.10 -12.40 11.57
CA VAL A 25 -12.61 -11.19 10.93
C VAL A 25 -12.85 -11.49 9.45
N ILE A 26 -14.09 -11.34 8.99
CA ILE A 26 -14.49 -11.67 7.62
C ILE A 26 -14.96 -10.41 6.91
N TRP A 27 -14.09 -9.82 6.11
CA TRP A 27 -14.47 -8.72 5.23
C TRP A 27 -15.08 -9.26 3.94
N CYS A 28 -16.37 -9.00 3.72
CA CYS A 28 -17.08 -9.41 2.50
C CYS A 28 -17.67 -8.19 1.78
N ARG A 29 -17.36 -8.10 0.48
CA ARG A 29 -17.95 -7.17 -0.47
C ARG A 29 -18.76 -7.95 -1.50
N TYR A 30 -19.98 -7.53 -1.78
CA TYR A 30 -20.86 -8.16 -2.77
C TYR A 30 -21.62 -7.12 -3.59
N ASN A 31 -22.16 -7.54 -4.73
CA ASN A 31 -22.99 -6.69 -5.58
C ASN A 31 -24.47 -6.78 -5.12
N THR A 32 -25.13 -5.65 -4.90
CA THR A 32 -26.54 -5.60 -4.43
C THR A 32 -27.56 -5.84 -5.54
N GLY A 33 -27.13 -5.94 -6.80
CA GLY A 33 -27.96 -6.32 -7.94
C GLY A 33 -28.96 -5.26 -8.41
N THR A 34 -28.77 -3.99 -8.00
CA THR A 34 -29.74 -2.92 -8.23
C THR A 34 -29.55 -2.11 -9.53
N ALA A 35 -28.39 -2.13 -10.19
CA ALA A 35 -28.24 -1.56 -11.53
C ALA A 35 -27.13 -2.21 -12.41
N SER A 36 -27.48 -2.39 -13.70
CA SER A 36 -26.60 -2.43 -14.88
C SER A 36 -25.31 -3.29 -14.88
N GLY A 37 -25.43 -4.61 -14.80
CA GLY A 37 -24.35 -5.51 -15.25
C GLY A 37 -24.14 -5.57 -16.78
N LYS A 38 -24.84 -4.75 -17.57
CA LYS A 38 -24.86 -4.85 -19.05
C LYS A 38 -24.73 -3.53 -19.83
N THR A 39 -24.79 -2.38 -19.18
CA THR A 39 -24.59 -1.07 -19.83
C THR A 39 -23.35 -0.43 -19.23
N GLY A 40 -22.42 0.02 -20.08
CA GLY A 40 -21.18 0.65 -19.62
C GLY A 40 -21.44 1.78 -18.61
N ASN A 41 -20.53 1.97 -17.66
CA ASN A 41 -20.65 3.00 -16.64
C ASN A 41 -20.68 4.38 -17.31
N ALA A 42 -21.76 5.14 -17.14
CA ALA A 42 -21.98 6.43 -17.83
C ALA A 42 -20.93 7.51 -17.48
N PHE A 43 -20.21 7.35 -16.38
CA PHE A 43 -19.15 8.27 -15.95
C PHE A 43 -17.78 7.91 -16.52
N ARG A 44 -17.65 6.71 -17.11
CA ARG A 44 -16.38 6.25 -17.68
C ARG A 44 -16.14 6.92 -19.03
N LYS A 45 -15.02 7.62 -19.14
CA LYS A 45 -14.58 8.31 -20.36
C LYS A 45 -13.67 7.43 -21.22
N ASP A 46 -13.51 7.79 -22.49
CA ASP A 46 -12.68 7.04 -23.45
C ASP A 46 -11.22 6.91 -23.02
N TRP A 47 -10.70 7.89 -22.28
CA TRP A 47 -9.33 7.85 -21.78
C TRP A 47 -9.19 6.98 -20.53
N MET A 48 -10.28 6.61 -19.85
CA MET A 48 -10.26 5.84 -18.62
C MET A 48 -10.18 4.35 -18.88
N THR A 49 -9.48 3.64 -18.01
CA THR A 49 -9.45 2.17 -17.98
C THR A 49 -10.81 1.55 -17.63
N GLU A 50 -11.00 0.28 -18.01
CA GLU A 50 -12.10 -0.56 -17.55
C GLU A 50 -12.09 -0.79 -16.03
N SER A 51 -10.94 -0.64 -15.37
CA SER A 51 -10.81 -0.91 -13.94
C SER A 51 -10.96 0.36 -13.09
N PRO A 52 -12.10 0.58 -12.39
CA PRO A 52 -12.30 1.78 -11.59
C PRO A 52 -11.21 1.98 -10.53
N GLY A 53 -10.66 0.89 -9.97
CA GLY A 53 -9.58 0.94 -8.97
C GLY A 53 -8.25 1.50 -9.47
N TRP A 54 -8.08 1.64 -10.80
CA TRP A 54 -6.85 2.14 -11.43
C TRP A 54 -7.05 3.47 -12.17
N THR A 55 -8.29 3.91 -12.36
CA THR A 55 -8.59 5.13 -13.12
C THR A 55 -8.03 6.40 -12.48
N LEU A 56 -7.84 6.43 -11.16
CA LEU A 56 -7.27 7.58 -10.47
C LEU A 56 -5.76 7.71 -10.75
N ALA A 57 -5.02 6.61 -10.79
CA ALA A 57 -3.60 6.61 -11.16
C ALA A 57 -3.41 7.15 -12.59
N GLN A 58 -4.27 6.72 -13.51
CA GLN A 58 -4.29 7.23 -14.88
C GLN A 58 -4.65 8.72 -14.97
N ALA A 59 -5.58 9.19 -14.13
CA ALA A 59 -5.92 10.61 -14.03
C ALA A 59 -4.73 11.45 -13.54
N VAL A 60 -4.04 10.97 -12.50
CA VAL A 60 -2.83 11.64 -11.95
C VAL A 60 -1.73 11.71 -13.01
N GLU A 61 -1.48 10.64 -13.77
CA GLU A 61 -0.55 10.67 -14.89
C GLU A 61 -0.94 11.73 -15.93
N ARG A 62 -2.20 11.74 -16.33
CA ARG A 62 -2.72 12.70 -17.31
C ARG A 62 -2.52 14.15 -16.85
N VAL A 63 -2.81 14.45 -15.59
CA VAL A 63 -2.60 15.80 -15.02
C VAL A 63 -1.12 16.14 -14.96
N PHE A 64 -0.28 15.20 -14.54
CA PHE A 64 1.17 15.40 -14.47
C PHE A 64 1.78 15.70 -15.85
N GLN A 65 1.23 15.10 -16.92
CA GLN A 65 1.61 15.36 -18.31
C GLN A 65 1.01 16.65 -18.90
N GLY A 66 0.50 17.55 -18.06
CA GLY A 66 -0.05 18.85 -18.46
C GLY A 66 -1.56 18.86 -18.73
N GLY A 67 -2.26 17.80 -18.36
CA GLY A 67 -3.74 17.74 -18.41
C GLY A 67 -4.41 18.57 -17.31
N ASP A 68 -5.71 18.82 -17.49
CA ASP A 68 -6.54 19.54 -16.51
C ASP A 68 -6.81 18.66 -15.27
N PHE A 69 -6.72 19.26 -14.08
CA PHE A 69 -7.04 18.63 -12.80
C PHE A 69 -8.49 18.09 -12.74
N ALA A 70 -9.40 18.58 -13.59
CA ALA A 70 -10.74 18.01 -13.76
C ALA A 70 -10.72 16.49 -14.02
N ALA A 71 -9.65 15.94 -14.62
CA ALA A 71 -9.51 14.50 -14.82
C ALA A 71 -9.57 13.71 -13.49
N VAL A 72 -9.11 14.29 -12.38
CA VAL A 72 -9.22 13.68 -11.04
C VAL A 72 -10.68 13.60 -10.61
N ASP A 73 -11.46 14.67 -10.79
CA ASP A 73 -12.87 14.66 -10.42
C ASP A 73 -13.68 13.65 -11.25
N GLU A 74 -13.39 13.57 -12.55
CA GLU A 74 -14.02 12.61 -13.47
C GLU A 74 -13.70 11.16 -13.08
N ALA A 75 -12.45 10.89 -12.71
CA ALA A 75 -12.04 9.58 -12.20
C ALA A 75 -12.79 9.21 -10.91
N LEU A 76 -12.99 10.17 -10.01
CA LEU A 76 -13.74 9.95 -8.77
C LEU A 76 -15.23 9.73 -9.03
N ASP A 77 -15.84 10.39 -10.03
CA ASP A 77 -17.21 10.12 -10.44
C ASP A 77 -17.37 8.66 -10.92
N TYR A 78 -16.40 8.18 -11.71
CA TYR A 78 -16.39 6.80 -12.18
C TYR A 78 -16.22 5.80 -11.02
N VAL A 79 -15.26 6.05 -10.11
CA VAL A 79 -15.06 5.23 -8.91
C VAL A 79 -16.33 5.17 -8.07
N GLU A 80 -16.96 6.32 -7.81
CA GLU A 80 -18.17 6.41 -6.99
C GLU A 80 -19.32 5.61 -7.62
N ALA A 81 -19.56 5.80 -8.91
CA ALA A 81 -20.59 5.06 -9.64
C ALA A 81 -20.33 3.55 -9.64
N ALA A 82 -19.07 3.12 -9.75
CA ALA A 82 -18.71 1.70 -9.67
C ALA A 82 -18.94 1.07 -8.28
N HIS A 83 -19.06 1.88 -7.23
CA HIS A 83 -19.35 1.42 -5.87
C HIS A 83 -20.83 1.57 -5.48
N ALA A 84 -21.69 2.16 -6.33
CA ALA A 84 -23.09 2.44 -6.01
C ALA A 84 -23.90 1.19 -5.66
N ASP A 85 -23.64 0.06 -6.33
CA ASP A 85 -24.30 -1.23 -6.09
C ASP A 85 -23.45 -2.18 -5.24
N THR A 86 -22.63 -1.64 -4.33
CA THR A 86 -21.78 -2.44 -3.45
C THR A 86 -22.40 -2.57 -2.06
N GLY A 87 -22.59 -3.81 -1.62
CA GLY A 87 -22.97 -4.18 -0.26
C GLY A 87 -21.78 -4.74 0.52
N TYR A 88 -21.89 -4.71 1.85
CA TYR A 88 -20.88 -5.20 2.78
C TYR A 88 -21.52 -6.11 3.82
N ALA A 89 -20.87 -7.23 4.12
CA ALA A 89 -21.32 -8.24 5.08
C ALA A 89 -20.17 -8.72 5.97
N GLY A 90 -20.51 -9.39 7.09
CA GLY A 90 -19.54 -9.74 8.11
C GLY A 90 -18.94 -8.49 8.75
N ASP A 91 -17.62 -8.42 8.79
CA ASP A 91 -16.84 -7.25 9.18
C ASP A 91 -16.54 -6.30 7.99
N GLY A 92 -17.24 -6.51 6.88
CA GLY A 92 -17.16 -5.66 5.70
C GLY A 92 -17.54 -4.21 5.97
N PHE A 93 -16.75 -3.28 5.43
CA PHE A 93 -17.06 -1.86 5.44
C PHE A 93 -16.66 -1.20 4.11
N PRO A 94 -17.28 -0.05 3.75
CA PRO A 94 -16.87 0.71 2.59
C PRO A 94 -15.43 1.23 2.70
N SER A 95 -14.50 0.57 2.02
CA SER A 95 -13.10 0.98 1.88
C SER A 95 -12.84 1.48 0.46
N TYR A 96 -11.97 2.49 0.34
CA TYR A 96 -11.41 2.91 -0.93
C TYR A 96 -9.89 2.90 -0.85
N PHE A 97 -9.24 2.10 -1.69
CA PHE A 97 -7.79 2.14 -1.86
C PHE A 97 -7.43 3.38 -2.68
N PHE A 98 -6.77 4.36 -2.05
CA PHE A 98 -6.15 5.48 -2.75
C PHE A 98 -4.92 4.99 -3.55
N ASN A 99 -5.20 4.37 -4.70
CA ASN A 99 -4.22 3.62 -5.45
C ASN A 99 -3.48 4.49 -6.48
N LEU A 100 -2.18 4.68 -6.27
CA LEU A 100 -1.26 5.30 -7.23
C LEU A 100 -0.16 4.33 -7.69
N GLY A 101 -0.33 3.02 -7.46
CA GLY A 101 0.66 1.98 -7.72
C GLY A 101 1.47 1.61 -6.47
N ALA A 102 1.90 0.35 -6.39
CA ALA A 102 2.71 -0.16 -5.28
C ALA A 102 4.13 0.39 -5.35
N GLY A 103 4.61 1.02 -4.27
CA GLY A 103 5.90 1.71 -4.30
C GLY A 103 5.88 3.14 -4.84
N CYS A 104 4.74 3.84 -4.79
CA CYS A 104 4.61 5.15 -5.40
C CYS A 104 5.51 6.25 -4.79
N ALA A 105 6.13 6.03 -3.63
CA ALA A 105 7.14 6.94 -3.10
C ALA A 105 8.35 7.10 -4.03
N ALA A 106 8.65 6.10 -4.87
CA ALA A 106 9.70 6.21 -5.87
C ALA A 106 9.46 7.35 -6.87
N ALA A 107 8.22 7.53 -7.33
CA ALA A 107 7.84 8.66 -8.20
C ALA A 107 7.99 10.01 -7.50
N MET A 108 7.84 10.06 -6.19
CA MET A 108 8.03 11.30 -5.43
C MET A 108 9.51 11.70 -5.37
N ILE A 109 10.44 10.76 -5.51
CA ILE A 109 11.87 11.05 -5.57
C ILE A 109 12.32 11.30 -7.01
N SER A 110 11.93 10.42 -7.93
CA SER A 110 12.41 10.44 -9.31
C SER A 110 11.59 11.34 -10.25
N GLN A 111 10.37 11.72 -9.85
CA GLN A 111 9.35 12.33 -10.70
C GLN A 111 9.03 11.53 -11.96
N PHE A 112 9.36 10.24 -11.94
CA PHE A 112 9.11 9.31 -13.04
C PHE A 112 8.11 8.25 -12.59
N PHE A 113 7.11 8.05 -13.44
CA PHE A 113 6.17 6.94 -13.34
C PHE A 113 5.48 6.76 -14.70
N GLN A 114 4.98 5.55 -14.95
CA GLN A 114 4.24 5.23 -16.17
C GLN A 114 3.05 4.34 -15.81
N TYR A 115 1.85 4.82 -16.12
CA TYR A 115 0.65 4.00 -16.06
C TYR A 115 0.57 3.11 -17.31
N TYR A 116 0.43 1.80 -17.09
CA TYR A 116 0.27 0.85 -18.18
C TYR A 116 -0.56 -0.34 -17.73
N ASN A 117 -1.58 -0.70 -18.50
CA ASN A 117 -2.39 -1.93 -18.31
C ASN A 117 -2.81 -2.19 -16.84
N ASN A 118 -3.45 -1.21 -16.19
CA ASN A 118 -3.88 -1.31 -14.79
C ASN A 118 -2.74 -1.55 -13.80
N THR A 119 -1.58 -0.95 -14.04
CA THR A 119 -0.49 -0.86 -13.07
C THR A 119 0.31 0.43 -13.31
N VAL A 120 1.13 0.84 -12.33
CA VAL A 120 2.04 1.97 -12.44
C VAL A 120 3.45 1.48 -12.21
N TRP A 121 4.36 1.85 -13.10
CA TRP A 121 5.77 1.49 -13.05
C TRP A 121 6.62 2.70 -12.66
N PHE A 122 7.61 2.47 -11.80
CA PHE A 122 8.48 3.51 -11.26
C PHE A 122 9.96 3.33 -11.62
N GLU A 123 10.34 2.17 -12.19
CA GLU A 123 11.71 1.89 -12.62
C GLU A 123 12.05 2.67 -13.88
N ARG A 124 13.13 3.45 -13.83
CA ARG A 124 13.66 4.22 -14.98
C ARG A 124 14.60 3.39 -15.84
N ASP A 125 14.69 3.74 -17.12
CA ASP A 125 15.71 3.16 -18.02
C ASP A 125 17.13 3.44 -17.51
N GLU A 126 17.38 4.69 -17.10
CA GLU A 126 18.64 5.14 -16.50
C GLU A 126 18.51 5.19 -14.97
N PRO A 127 19.31 4.41 -14.23
CA PRO A 127 19.29 4.44 -12.76
C PRO A 127 19.83 5.77 -12.23
N LEU A 128 19.23 6.26 -11.15
CA LEU A 128 19.78 7.40 -10.41
C LEU A 128 21.11 7.01 -9.77
N ASP A 129 22.05 7.95 -9.73
CA ASP A 129 23.27 7.82 -8.93
C ASP A 129 23.00 8.02 -7.43
N TRP A 130 23.96 7.60 -6.60
CA TRP A 130 23.84 7.72 -5.15
C TRP A 130 23.74 9.17 -4.68
N ASN A 131 24.40 10.12 -5.35
CA ASN A 131 24.33 11.52 -4.97
C ASN A 131 22.92 12.08 -5.22
N GLN A 132 22.28 11.71 -6.33
CA GLN A 132 20.90 12.07 -6.65
C GLN A 132 19.92 11.52 -5.60
N ILE A 133 20.08 10.25 -5.20
CA ILE A 133 19.23 9.62 -4.19
C ILE A 133 19.45 10.26 -2.81
N LEU A 134 20.71 10.43 -2.39
CA LEU A 134 21.07 10.93 -1.06
C LEU A 134 20.81 12.43 -0.89
N SER A 135 20.80 13.21 -1.98
CA SER A 135 20.53 14.65 -1.95
C SER A 135 19.06 15.01 -2.07
N PHE A 136 18.17 14.05 -2.33
CA PHE A 136 16.73 14.30 -2.38
C PHE A 136 16.28 14.92 -1.05
N ASP A 137 15.61 16.08 -1.11
CA ASP A 137 15.06 16.79 0.05
C ASP A 137 13.53 16.91 -0.11
N PRO A 138 12.73 16.31 0.79
CA PRO A 138 11.26 16.38 0.71
C PRO A 138 10.72 17.80 0.87
N ALA A 139 11.51 18.74 1.40
CA ALA A 139 11.14 20.16 1.48
C ALA A 139 11.36 20.93 0.16
N SER A 140 12.10 20.37 -0.79
CA SER A 140 12.30 21.00 -2.10
C SER A 140 11.01 20.97 -2.94
N PRO A 141 10.77 21.97 -3.80
CA PRO A 141 9.61 21.97 -4.69
C PRO A 141 9.53 20.68 -5.50
N ASN A 142 8.38 20.03 -5.42
CA ASN A 142 8.16 18.71 -6.01
C ASN A 142 6.78 18.66 -6.65
N PRO A 143 6.68 18.95 -7.97
CA PRO A 143 5.40 19.02 -8.68
C PRO A 143 4.56 17.75 -8.56
N TYR A 144 5.20 16.57 -8.56
CA TYR A 144 4.48 15.31 -8.42
C TYR A 144 3.91 15.16 -7.01
N TRP A 145 4.72 15.41 -5.98
CA TRP A 145 4.24 15.34 -4.59
C TRP A 145 3.12 16.36 -4.31
N GLU A 146 3.24 17.58 -4.83
CA GLU A 146 2.17 18.58 -4.73
C GLU A 146 0.87 18.12 -5.39
N LEU A 147 0.97 17.45 -6.56
CA LEU A 147 -0.18 16.85 -7.23
C LEU A 147 -0.79 15.71 -6.40
N VAL A 148 0.02 14.83 -5.81
CA VAL A 148 -0.44 13.75 -4.93
C VAL A 148 -1.19 14.32 -3.73
N VAL A 149 -0.64 15.34 -3.06
CA VAL A 149 -1.28 16.00 -1.91
C VAL A 149 -2.62 16.65 -2.30
N LYS A 150 -2.67 17.38 -3.43
CA LYS A 150 -3.93 17.96 -3.95
C LYS A 150 -4.95 16.88 -4.29
N THR A 151 -4.49 15.76 -4.85
CA THR A 151 -5.34 14.60 -5.17
C THR A 151 -5.87 13.96 -3.89
N ALA A 152 -5.03 13.76 -2.87
CA ALA A 152 -5.41 13.24 -1.57
C ALA A 152 -6.50 14.09 -0.91
N GLN A 153 -6.34 15.41 -0.94
CA GLN A 153 -7.35 16.36 -0.44
C GLN A 153 -8.68 16.22 -1.17
N ARG A 154 -8.64 16.03 -2.50
CA ARG A 154 -9.85 15.85 -3.31
C ARG A 154 -10.54 14.51 -3.02
N VAL A 155 -9.77 13.43 -2.91
CA VAL A 155 -10.27 12.09 -2.54
C VAL A 155 -10.93 12.14 -1.16
N ALA A 156 -10.24 12.69 -0.16
CA ALA A 156 -10.73 12.79 1.21
C ALA A 156 -12.03 13.61 1.28
N ALA A 157 -12.08 14.76 0.62
CA ALA A 157 -13.30 15.58 0.56
C ALA A 157 -14.46 14.87 -0.16
N ARG A 158 -14.19 14.14 -1.25
CA ARG A 158 -15.21 13.44 -2.03
C ARG A 158 -15.83 12.27 -1.25
N PHE A 159 -15.00 11.52 -0.53
CA PHE A 159 -15.41 10.26 0.10
C PHE A 159 -15.65 10.35 1.61
N GLN A 160 -15.52 11.54 2.19
CA GLN A 160 -15.83 11.78 3.61
C GLN A 160 -17.21 11.24 3.99
N GLY A 161 -17.24 10.39 5.03
CA GLY A 161 -18.48 9.78 5.54
C GLY A 161 -19.12 8.72 4.62
N ARG A 162 -18.44 8.35 3.52
CA ARG A 162 -18.89 7.37 2.53
C ARG A 162 -17.95 6.17 2.45
N PHE A 163 -16.64 6.40 2.43
CA PHE A 163 -15.61 5.37 2.48
C PHE A 163 -14.58 5.67 3.57
N VAL A 164 -13.95 4.63 4.10
CA VAL A 164 -12.65 4.73 4.76
C VAL A 164 -11.60 4.71 3.65
N VAL A 165 -10.97 5.85 3.41
CA VAL A 165 -9.93 6.03 2.39
C VAL A 165 -8.60 5.56 2.97
N SER A 166 -7.90 4.68 2.26
CA SER A 166 -6.58 4.23 2.69
C SER A 166 -5.51 5.30 2.54
N ASN A 167 -4.38 5.12 3.23
CA ASN A 167 -3.13 5.73 2.78
C ASN A 167 -2.68 5.11 1.43
N LEU A 168 -1.66 5.70 0.82
CA LEU A 168 -1.00 5.19 -0.38
C LEU A 168 -0.22 3.90 -0.07
N ASP A 169 0.04 3.12 -1.10
CA ASP A 169 1.11 2.11 -1.07
C ASP A 169 2.43 2.81 -1.43
N LEU A 170 3.21 3.17 -0.42
CA LEU A 170 4.46 3.90 -0.56
C LEU A 170 5.64 3.00 -0.96
N GLY A 171 5.54 1.70 -0.73
CA GLY A 171 6.61 0.72 -0.91
C GLY A 171 7.49 0.47 0.31
N GLY A 172 8.27 -0.62 0.23
CA GLY A 172 9.39 -0.89 1.13
C GLY A 172 10.64 -0.09 0.77
N ASN A 173 11.55 0.07 1.73
CA ASN A 173 12.79 0.83 1.56
C ASN A 173 13.65 0.34 0.37
N LEU A 174 13.87 -0.98 0.25
CA LEU A 174 14.61 -1.53 -0.88
C LEU A 174 13.80 -1.59 -2.18
N ASP A 175 12.47 -1.73 -2.12
CA ASP A 175 11.63 -1.70 -3.32
C ASP A 175 11.64 -0.31 -3.97
N ILE A 176 11.61 0.74 -3.14
CA ILE A 176 11.78 2.12 -3.58
C ILE A 176 13.16 2.28 -4.20
N LEU A 177 14.23 1.81 -3.54
CA LEU A 177 15.57 1.84 -4.13
C LEU A 177 15.65 1.06 -5.44
N ALA A 178 15.00 -0.09 -5.55
CA ALA A 178 14.98 -0.88 -6.77
C ALA A 178 14.38 -0.08 -7.92
N SER A 179 13.33 0.70 -7.66
CA SER A 179 12.75 1.61 -8.65
C SER A 179 13.68 2.75 -9.04
N LEU A 180 14.45 3.30 -8.10
CA LEU A 180 15.35 4.44 -8.34
C LEU A 180 16.68 4.02 -9.00
N ARG A 181 17.23 2.89 -8.57
CA ARG A 181 18.57 2.40 -8.89
C ARG A 181 18.55 1.24 -9.91
N ARG A 182 17.37 0.77 -10.28
CA ARG A 182 17.09 -0.49 -10.98
C ARG A 182 17.41 -1.71 -10.15
N SER A 183 16.52 -2.69 -10.20
CA SER A 183 16.60 -3.90 -9.38
C SER A 183 17.93 -4.64 -9.57
N GLY A 184 18.35 -4.84 -10.82
CA GLY A 184 19.60 -5.54 -11.14
C GLY A 184 20.85 -4.86 -10.60
N GLN A 185 20.96 -3.53 -10.75
CA GLN A 185 22.10 -2.78 -10.24
C GLN A 185 22.11 -2.76 -8.71
N LEU A 186 20.95 -2.57 -8.07
CA LEU A 186 20.84 -2.59 -6.62
C LEU A 186 21.30 -3.93 -6.01
N LEU A 187 21.05 -5.06 -6.69
CA LEU A 187 21.52 -6.37 -6.26
C LEU A 187 23.05 -6.51 -6.30
N TYR A 188 23.73 -5.84 -7.25
CA TYR A 188 25.19 -5.73 -7.20
C TYR A 188 25.64 -4.77 -6.10
N ASP A 189 24.96 -3.64 -5.96
CA ASP A 189 25.31 -2.60 -5.00
C ASP A 189 25.21 -3.09 -3.53
N VAL A 190 24.28 -3.99 -3.19
CA VAL A 190 24.22 -4.59 -1.83
C VAL A 190 25.46 -5.44 -1.50
N MET A 191 26.20 -5.90 -2.51
CA MET A 191 27.44 -6.65 -2.35
C MET A 191 28.66 -5.74 -2.42
N ASP A 192 28.71 -4.88 -3.44
CA ASP A 192 29.89 -4.09 -3.78
C ASP A 192 29.97 -2.78 -2.97
N GLU A 193 28.83 -2.16 -2.67
CA GLU A 193 28.71 -0.86 -1.99
C GLU A 193 27.68 -0.86 -0.84
N PRO A 194 27.70 -1.84 0.09
CA PRO A 194 26.65 -2.03 1.10
C PRO A 194 26.41 -0.81 2.00
N GLU A 195 27.46 -0.05 2.29
CA GLU A 195 27.36 1.16 3.12
C GLU A 195 26.60 2.30 2.40
N LYS A 196 26.73 2.42 1.08
CA LYS A 196 25.94 3.38 0.31
C LYS A 196 24.47 2.98 0.27
N VAL A 197 24.19 1.69 0.11
CA VAL A 197 22.82 1.17 0.17
C VAL A 197 22.20 1.46 1.53
N LYS A 198 22.90 1.24 2.64
CA LYS A 198 22.39 1.56 3.99
C LYS A 198 22.08 3.05 4.16
N LEU A 199 22.98 3.93 3.71
CA LEU A 199 22.74 5.37 3.75
C LEU A 199 21.52 5.77 2.92
N ALA A 200 21.32 5.15 1.76
CA ALA A 200 20.19 5.41 0.90
C ALA A 200 18.87 4.87 1.48
N CYS A 201 18.88 3.68 2.10
CA CYS A 201 17.73 3.16 2.84
C CYS A 201 17.32 4.09 3.98
N GLU A 202 18.29 4.61 4.75
CA GLU A 202 18.03 5.59 5.81
C GLU A 202 17.39 6.86 5.24
N ARG A 203 17.93 7.38 4.13
CA ARG A 203 17.36 8.57 3.48
C ARG A 203 15.93 8.33 3.01
N ILE A 204 15.66 7.20 2.38
CA ILE A 204 14.32 6.84 1.91
C ILE A 204 13.36 6.67 3.08
N TRP A 205 13.78 6.02 4.17
CA TRP A 205 12.91 5.83 5.33
C TRP A 205 12.52 7.17 6.01
N GLN A 206 13.45 8.14 6.05
CA GLN A 206 13.15 9.50 6.51
C GLN A 206 12.11 10.20 5.64
N VAL A 207 12.22 10.06 4.33
CA VAL A 207 11.26 10.64 3.38
C VAL A 207 9.91 9.92 3.47
N TRP A 208 9.95 8.60 3.56
CA TRP A 208 8.78 7.73 3.61
C TRP A 208 7.87 8.06 4.80
N GLN A 209 8.43 8.25 6.00
CA GLN A 209 7.60 8.56 7.18
C GLN A 209 6.94 9.94 7.08
N GLU A 210 7.61 10.92 6.47
CA GLU A 210 7.05 12.25 6.23
C GLU A 210 5.89 12.20 5.24
N MET A 211 6.04 11.43 4.15
CA MET A 211 4.99 11.20 3.16
C MET A 211 3.79 10.48 3.78
N HIS A 212 4.04 9.40 4.52
CA HIS A 212 3.00 8.64 5.21
C HIS A 212 2.20 9.55 6.15
N ALA A 213 2.88 10.31 7.01
CA ALA A 213 2.26 11.22 7.95
C ALA A 213 1.52 12.38 7.26
N ALA A 214 1.99 12.85 6.11
CA ALA A 214 1.32 13.89 5.35
C ALA A 214 -0.03 13.42 4.76
N ILE A 215 -0.09 12.20 4.21
CA ILE A 215 -1.34 11.63 3.70
C ILE A 215 -2.28 11.29 4.86
N ASP A 216 -1.78 10.71 5.95
CA ASP A 216 -2.59 10.42 7.16
C ASP A 216 -3.29 11.67 7.69
N ARG A 217 -2.58 12.82 7.75
CA ARG A 217 -3.16 14.10 8.18
C ARG A 217 -4.34 14.55 7.32
N ILE A 218 -4.45 14.05 6.09
CA ILE A 218 -5.53 14.38 5.15
C ILE A 218 -6.66 13.35 5.25
N VAL A 219 -6.33 12.04 5.23
CA VAL A 219 -7.35 10.99 5.12
C VAL A 219 -7.98 10.62 6.47
N LEU A 220 -7.22 10.62 7.57
CA LEU A 220 -7.74 10.21 8.88
C LEU A 220 -8.92 11.07 9.35
N PRO A 221 -8.90 12.42 9.23
CA PRO A 221 -10.06 13.24 9.60
C PRO A 221 -11.31 12.91 8.76
N ALA A 222 -11.14 12.65 7.46
CA ALA A 222 -12.24 12.29 6.56
C ALA A 222 -12.83 10.90 6.88
N ASN A 223 -12.01 10.01 7.42
CA ASN A 223 -12.38 8.67 7.87
C ASN A 223 -13.00 8.62 9.27
N GLY A 224 -13.09 9.76 9.97
CA GLY A 224 -13.52 9.80 11.37
C GLY A 224 -12.49 9.23 12.35
N GLY A 225 -11.21 9.29 11.99
CA GLY A 225 -10.07 8.86 12.80
C GLY A 225 -9.56 7.45 12.52
N PHE A 226 -10.28 6.65 11.72
CA PHE A 226 -9.86 5.28 11.40
C PHE A 226 -8.89 5.22 10.22
N SER A 227 -7.92 4.32 10.31
CA SER A 227 -7.01 3.96 9.23
C SER A 227 -7.44 2.67 8.52
N THR A 228 -7.03 2.54 7.26
CA THR A 228 -7.11 1.32 6.46
C THR A 228 -5.97 1.34 5.42
N SER A 229 -5.72 0.19 4.81
CA SER A 229 -4.78 0.04 3.69
C SER A 229 -5.49 -0.52 2.45
N TRP A 230 -4.72 -0.82 1.40
CA TRP A 230 -5.16 -1.59 0.24
C TRP A 230 -5.77 -2.96 0.60
N MET A 231 -5.50 -3.48 1.81
CA MET A 231 -6.06 -4.72 2.33
C MET A 231 -7.46 -4.59 2.94
N SER A 232 -7.99 -3.38 3.10
CA SER A 232 -9.28 -3.12 3.75
C SER A 232 -9.39 -3.67 5.18
N ILE A 233 -8.31 -3.52 5.97
CA ILE A 233 -8.33 -3.82 7.41
C ILE A 233 -8.58 -2.52 8.17
N LEU A 234 -9.61 -2.47 8.99
CA LEU A 234 -9.90 -1.29 9.80
C LEU A 234 -8.95 -1.24 11.00
N SER A 235 -8.43 -0.05 11.31
CA SER A 235 -7.64 0.17 12.51
C SER A 235 -8.00 1.52 13.15
N PRO A 236 -8.10 1.59 14.48
CA PRO A 236 -8.22 2.86 15.21
C PRO A 236 -6.88 3.63 15.26
N ASP A 237 -5.77 2.92 15.05
CA ASP A 237 -4.42 3.47 14.97
C ASP A 237 -3.95 3.47 13.51
N THR A 238 -3.05 4.38 13.16
CA THR A 238 -2.38 4.33 11.87
C THR A 238 -1.51 3.06 11.76
N TYR A 239 -1.53 2.41 10.59
CA TYR A 239 -0.70 1.25 10.30
C TYR A 239 -0.37 1.20 8.81
N TYR A 240 0.64 0.41 8.47
CA TYR A 240 1.07 0.18 7.09
C TYR A 240 1.36 -1.32 6.87
N PRO A 241 0.82 -1.94 5.80
CA PRO A 241 1.29 -3.25 5.32
C PRO A 241 2.71 -3.11 4.80
N SER A 242 3.72 -3.28 5.65
CA SER A 242 5.13 -3.23 5.22
C SER A 242 5.42 -4.41 4.29
N HIS A 243 6.27 -4.22 3.30
CA HIS A 243 6.67 -5.26 2.34
C HIS A 243 8.04 -4.93 1.77
N CYS A 244 8.69 -5.93 1.18
CA CYS A 244 9.94 -5.75 0.46
C CYS A 244 10.06 -6.84 -0.61
N VAL A 245 9.41 -6.67 -1.75
CA VAL A 245 9.31 -7.70 -2.81
C VAL A 245 10.69 -8.11 -3.33
N ILE A 246 11.64 -7.16 -3.48
CA ILE A 246 12.99 -7.49 -3.92
C ILE A 246 13.74 -8.42 -2.94
N SER A 247 13.25 -8.56 -1.70
CA SER A 247 13.85 -9.47 -0.72
C SER A 247 13.79 -10.94 -1.12
N ALA A 248 12.90 -11.32 -2.03
CA ALA A 248 12.88 -12.65 -2.64
C ALA A 248 14.21 -13.01 -3.35
N MET A 249 15.02 -12.01 -3.70
CA MET A 249 16.34 -12.18 -4.33
C MET A 249 17.50 -12.03 -3.34
N LEU A 250 17.22 -11.84 -2.05
CA LEU A 250 18.22 -11.64 -1.00
C LEU A 250 18.40 -12.89 -0.14
N SER A 251 19.62 -13.12 0.34
CA SER A 251 19.87 -14.12 1.38
C SER A 251 19.29 -13.66 2.73
N PRO A 252 19.00 -14.56 3.68
CA PRO A 252 18.54 -14.17 5.03
C PRO A 252 19.48 -13.18 5.73
N GLY A 253 20.80 -13.31 5.54
CA GLY A 253 21.77 -12.36 6.10
C GLY A 253 21.68 -10.95 5.48
N MET A 254 21.37 -10.86 4.19
CA MET A 254 21.11 -9.58 3.53
C MET A 254 19.76 -9.00 3.95
N PHE A 255 18.73 -9.83 4.09
CA PHE A 255 17.43 -9.41 4.62
C PHE A 255 17.55 -8.81 6.03
N ASP A 256 18.29 -9.48 6.91
CA ASP A 256 18.58 -9.01 8.26
C ASP A 256 19.36 -7.68 8.26
N ALA A 257 20.28 -7.50 7.31
CA ALA A 257 21.08 -6.29 7.20
C ALA A 257 20.34 -5.08 6.61
N PHE A 258 19.45 -5.29 5.62
CA PHE A 258 18.91 -4.22 4.79
C PHE A 258 17.38 -4.03 4.89
N VAL A 259 16.63 -5.01 5.39
CA VAL A 259 15.17 -4.96 5.44
C VAL A 259 14.66 -4.95 6.88
N VAL A 260 15.08 -5.92 7.70
CA VAL A 260 14.65 -6.06 9.10
C VAL A 260 14.76 -4.76 9.91
N PRO A 261 15.83 -3.94 9.80
CA PRO A 261 15.94 -2.72 10.58
C PRO A 261 14.84 -1.70 10.26
N TYR A 262 14.43 -1.61 9.00
CA TYR A 262 13.43 -0.64 8.55
C TYR A 262 12.02 -1.13 8.81
N VAL A 263 11.74 -2.41 8.55
CA VAL A 263 10.46 -3.03 8.96
C VAL A 263 10.28 -2.88 10.47
N SER A 264 11.32 -3.13 11.28
CA SER A 264 11.26 -2.96 12.74
C SER A 264 10.94 -1.53 13.17
N ARG A 265 11.49 -0.53 12.46
CA ARG A 265 11.18 0.88 12.73
C ARG A 265 9.75 1.23 12.33
N ASP A 266 9.26 0.72 11.20
CA ASP A 266 7.86 0.89 10.80
C ASP A 266 6.94 0.31 11.87
N MET A 267 7.21 -0.91 12.36
CA MET A 267 6.41 -1.53 13.43
C MET A 267 6.47 -0.73 14.74
N ALA A 268 7.60 -0.06 15.02
CA ALA A 268 7.74 0.82 16.18
C ALA A 268 6.94 2.13 16.04
N LEU A 269 6.78 2.66 14.83
CA LEU A 269 5.97 3.84 14.55
C LEU A 269 4.48 3.59 14.73
N PHE A 270 3.98 2.44 14.26
CA PHE A 270 2.53 2.20 14.12
C PHE A 270 1.88 1.48 15.30
N ARG A 271 2.66 0.97 16.27
CA ARG A 271 2.23 0.10 17.39
C ARG A 271 1.64 -1.26 16.96
N LYS A 272 0.89 -1.29 15.86
CA LYS A 272 0.20 -2.45 15.27
C LYS A 272 0.63 -2.56 13.81
N GLY A 273 1.47 -3.55 13.53
CA GLY A 273 2.11 -3.71 12.24
C GLY A 273 1.71 -4.98 11.50
N LEU A 274 1.76 -4.92 10.17
CA LEU A 274 1.50 -6.05 9.29
C LEU A 274 2.62 -6.13 8.25
N TYR A 275 3.02 -7.34 7.89
CA TYR A 275 3.94 -7.58 6.78
C TYR A 275 3.25 -8.37 5.67
N HIS A 276 3.33 -7.88 4.44
CA HIS A 276 2.88 -8.57 3.23
C HIS A 276 4.04 -9.43 2.70
N LEU A 277 3.88 -10.75 2.83
CA LEU A 277 4.83 -11.76 2.43
C LEU A 277 4.48 -12.27 1.03
N ASP A 278 5.16 -11.73 0.02
CA ASP A 278 4.81 -11.91 -1.39
C ASP A 278 5.53 -13.11 -2.01
N GLY A 279 4.89 -14.28 -1.91
CA GLY A 279 5.29 -15.46 -2.65
C GLY A 279 6.42 -16.28 -2.05
N PRO A 280 6.71 -17.44 -2.66
CA PRO A 280 7.61 -18.44 -2.06
C PRO A 280 9.05 -17.99 -1.89
N GLY A 281 9.49 -16.98 -2.65
CA GLY A 281 10.84 -16.43 -2.57
C GLY A 281 11.14 -15.77 -1.22
N GLU A 282 10.13 -15.23 -0.53
CA GLU A 282 10.32 -14.58 0.77
C GLU A 282 10.21 -15.55 1.96
N LEU A 283 9.75 -16.80 1.77
CA LEU A 283 9.53 -17.75 2.87
C LEU A 283 10.80 -18.05 3.67
N VAL A 284 11.98 -17.90 3.07
CA VAL A 284 13.26 -18.07 3.74
C VAL A 284 13.50 -17.02 4.83
N HIS A 285 12.78 -15.89 4.79
CA HIS A 285 12.89 -14.77 5.74
C HIS A 285 11.84 -14.81 6.86
N LEU A 286 10.89 -15.74 6.79
CA LEU A 286 9.78 -15.83 7.74
C LEU A 286 10.24 -15.87 9.20
N ASP A 287 11.33 -16.60 9.48
CA ASP A 287 11.83 -16.72 10.84
C ASP A 287 12.33 -15.40 11.40
N LEU A 288 12.99 -14.58 10.57
CA LEU A 288 13.44 -13.23 10.92
C LEU A 288 12.25 -12.29 11.08
N LEU A 289 11.27 -12.33 10.19
CA LEU A 289 10.05 -11.52 10.33
C LEU A 289 9.36 -11.79 11.67
N CYS A 290 9.24 -13.05 12.06
CA CYS A 290 8.60 -13.41 13.32
C CYS A 290 9.37 -12.96 14.58
N THR A 291 10.64 -12.57 14.48
CA THR A 291 11.37 -11.98 15.62
C THR A 291 11.10 -10.49 15.80
N ILE A 292 10.52 -9.82 14.79
CA ILE A 292 10.28 -8.38 14.83
C ILE A 292 9.19 -8.05 15.88
N PRO A 293 9.49 -7.21 16.88
CA PRO A 293 8.49 -6.76 17.84
C PRO A 293 7.43 -5.89 17.15
N ASN A 294 6.20 -5.91 17.66
CA ASN A 294 5.05 -5.16 17.10
C ASN A 294 4.64 -5.51 15.66
N LEU A 295 5.32 -6.45 14.98
CA LEU A 295 4.73 -7.13 13.83
C LEU A 295 3.63 -8.06 14.35
N HIS A 296 2.37 -7.72 14.10
CA HIS A 296 1.22 -8.47 14.62
C HIS A 296 0.76 -9.54 13.64
N ALA A 297 0.72 -9.21 12.36
CA ALA A 297 0.18 -10.09 11.33
C ALA A 297 1.12 -10.24 10.13
N ILE A 298 1.08 -11.40 9.49
CA ILE A 298 1.76 -11.68 8.23
C ILE A 298 0.70 -12.12 7.22
N GLN A 299 0.51 -11.32 6.17
CA GLN A 299 -0.35 -11.72 5.07
C GLN A 299 0.47 -12.48 4.03
N TRP A 300 0.04 -13.71 3.75
CA TRP A 300 0.68 -14.59 2.81
C TRP A 300 0.02 -14.50 1.45
N VAL A 301 0.81 -14.30 0.40
CA VAL A 301 0.38 -14.47 -0.99
C VAL A 301 1.12 -15.66 -1.58
N PRO A 302 0.44 -16.77 -1.90
CA PRO A 302 1.08 -17.93 -2.48
C PRO A 302 1.43 -17.68 -3.95
N GLY A 303 2.51 -18.33 -4.42
CA GLY A 303 2.87 -18.35 -5.83
C GLY A 303 1.93 -19.25 -6.66
N PRO A 304 2.06 -19.28 -7.99
CA PRO A 304 1.13 -19.99 -8.88
C PRO A 304 0.95 -21.50 -8.60
N ALA A 305 1.92 -22.12 -7.93
CA ALA A 305 1.92 -23.54 -7.60
C ALA A 305 1.35 -23.87 -6.21
N ILE A 306 0.97 -22.85 -5.42
CA ILE A 306 0.48 -22.98 -4.04
C ILE A 306 -0.86 -22.26 -3.95
N GLY A 307 -1.85 -22.85 -3.27
CA GLY A 307 -3.16 -22.26 -3.03
C GLY A 307 -3.25 -21.61 -1.65
N PHE A 308 -4.14 -20.63 -1.49
CA PHE A 308 -4.38 -19.98 -0.18
C PHE A 308 -4.90 -20.94 0.90
N LEU A 309 -5.59 -22.00 0.49
CA LEU A 309 -6.29 -22.97 1.36
C LEU A 309 -5.78 -24.41 1.14
N ASP A 310 -4.49 -24.56 0.84
CA ASP A 310 -3.84 -25.86 0.70
C ASP A 310 -2.98 -26.23 1.93
N ASP A 311 -2.45 -27.46 1.95
CA ASP A 311 -1.67 -27.98 3.07
C ASP A 311 -0.39 -27.16 3.33
N VAL A 312 0.21 -26.59 2.30
CA VAL A 312 1.44 -25.77 2.42
C VAL A 312 1.12 -24.46 3.12
N SER A 313 0.07 -23.76 2.67
CA SER A 313 -0.38 -22.52 3.29
C SER A 313 -0.90 -22.77 4.72
N PHE A 314 -1.64 -23.85 4.98
CA PHE A 314 -2.05 -24.19 6.36
C PHE A 314 -0.88 -24.55 7.29
N ALA A 315 0.18 -25.19 6.77
CA ALA A 315 1.40 -25.40 7.55
C ALA A 315 2.10 -24.07 7.86
N LEU A 316 2.13 -23.14 6.90
CA LEU A 316 2.67 -21.80 7.09
C LEU A 316 1.87 -21.00 8.13
N TYR A 317 0.54 -20.95 8.04
CA TYR A 317 -0.32 -20.26 9.00
C TYR A 317 -0.11 -20.78 10.42
N ARG A 318 -0.03 -22.11 10.59
CA ARG A 318 0.26 -22.71 11.91
C ARG A 318 1.63 -22.25 12.45
N ARG A 319 2.67 -22.26 11.62
CA ARG A 319 4.01 -21.78 12.01
C ARG A 319 4.02 -20.29 12.39
N ILE A 320 3.26 -19.46 11.69
CA ILE A 320 3.09 -18.03 12.01
C ILE A 320 2.41 -17.86 13.37
N ILE A 321 1.31 -18.59 13.60
CA ILE A 321 0.55 -18.58 14.87
C ILE A 321 1.38 -19.11 16.04
N GLU A 322 2.11 -20.20 15.86
CA GLU A 322 3.02 -20.78 16.88
C GLU A 322 4.11 -19.79 17.32
N LYS A 323 4.48 -18.86 16.42
CA LYS A 323 5.42 -17.77 16.71
C LYS A 323 4.75 -16.51 17.28
N GLY A 324 3.48 -16.59 17.65
CA GLY A 324 2.73 -15.50 18.26
C GLY A 324 2.34 -14.40 17.27
N LYS A 325 2.33 -14.69 15.97
CA LYS A 325 1.87 -13.78 14.91
C LYS A 325 0.48 -14.20 14.42
N LYS A 326 -0.21 -13.30 13.72
CA LYS A 326 -1.52 -13.53 13.10
C LYS A 326 -1.41 -13.71 11.59
#